data_AF-A0A9D7P0S0-F1
#
_entry.id   AF-A0A9D7P0S0-F1
#
_cell.length_a   1.000
_cell.length_b   1.000
_cell.length_c   1.000
_cell.angle_alpha   90.00
_cell.angle_beta   90.00
_cell.angle_gamma   90.00
#
_symmetry.space_group_name_H-M   'P 1'
#
loop_
_entity.id
_entity.type
_entity.pdbx_description
1 polymer ?
#
loop_
_entity_poly.entity_id
_entity_poly.type
_entity_poly.pdbx_seq_one_letter_code
_entity_poly.pdbx_strand_id
1 'polypeptide(L)'
;MTLTVTDINGNVSTCNATVTVVDNIAPAAFCQNVTVTLNASGNASVTAAQVNNGSNDGCGIASISLDQTSFDCSQVGANTVTLTVTDTNGNVSTCTATVTVVDNIAPTALCQNVTVNLDANGNAR
;
A
#
# COMPACT_ATOMS: atom_id res chain seq x y z
N MET A 1 3.94 -38.75 -15.33
CA MET A 1 3.65 -40.06 -14.75
C MET A 1 3.37 -41.04 -15.87
N THR A 2 4.00 -42.21 -15.87
CA THR A 2 3.77 -43.24 -16.91
C THR A 2 2.84 -44.30 -16.34
N LEU A 3 1.68 -44.48 -16.96
CA LEU A 3 0.78 -45.59 -16.63
C LEU A 3 1.16 -46.78 -17.51
N THR A 4 1.26 -47.95 -16.88
CA THR A 4 1.56 -49.23 -17.53
C THR A 4 0.38 -50.16 -17.32
N VAL A 5 -0.14 -50.72 -18.41
CA VAL A 5 -1.21 -51.72 -18.38
C VAL A 5 -0.65 -53.04 -18.90
N THR A 6 -0.79 -54.11 -18.12
CA THR A 6 -0.37 -55.46 -18.49
C THR A 6 -1.60 -56.36 -18.59
N ASP A 7 -1.77 -57.09 -19.69
CA ASP A 7 -2.85 -58.07 -19.83
C ASP A 7 -2.50 -59.43 -19.19
N ILE A 8 -3.47 -60.36 -19.18
CA ILE A 8 -3.31 -61.71 -18.60
C ILE A 8 -2.25 -62.56 -19.33
N ASN A 9 -1.87 -62.17 -20.55
CA ASN A 9 -0.86 -62.83 -21.36
C ASN A 9 0.52 -62.15 -21.26
N GLY A 10 0.65 -61.09 -20.45
CA GLY A 10 1.90 -60.38 -20.21
C GLY A 10 2.22 -59.29 -21.24
N ASN A 11 1.30 -58.96 -22.16
CA ASN A 11 1.51 -57.83 -23.07
C ASN A 11 1.39 -56.53 -22.31
N VAL A 12 2.27 -55.57 -22.62
CA VAL A 12 2.35 -54.29 -21.92
C VAL A 12 2.09 -53.13 -22.86
N SER A 13 1.30 -52.17 -22.42
CA SER A 13 1.14 -50.87 -23.07
C SER A 13 1.41 -49.76 -22.07
N THR A 14 2.03 -48.67 -22.52
CA THR A 14 2.31 -47.51 -21.67
C THR A 14 1.77 -46.23 -22.28
N CYS A 15 1.35 -45.31 -21.42
CA CYS A 15 0.94 -43.97 -21.79
C CYS A 15 1.56 -42.96 -20.82
N ASN A 16 2.03 -41.84 -21.37
CA ASN A 16 2.51 -40.72 -20.57
C ASN A 16 1.34 -39.82 -20.21
N ALA A 17 1.15 -39.59 -18.92
CA ALA A 17 0.24 -38.58 -18.37
C ALA A 17 1.04 -37.42 -17.77
N THR A 18 0.66 -36.20 -18.11
CA THR A 18 1.14 -34.99 -17.45
C THR A 18 0.25 -34.70 -16.25
N VAL A 19 0.88 -34.40 -15.10
CA VAL A 19 0.21 -33.93 -13.89
C VAL A 19 0.73 -32.52 -13.64
N THR A 20 -0.17 -31.55 -13.57
CA THR A 20 0.17 -30.15 -13.26
C THR A 20 -0.27 -29.84 -11.83
N VAL A 21 0.67 -29.36 -11.02
CA VAL A 21 0.36 -28.80 -9.70
C VAL A 21 0.18 -27.30 -9.88
N VAL A 22 -0.98 -26.78 -9.48
CA VAL A 22 -1.30 -25.36 -9.51
C VAL A 22 -1.67 -24.95 -8.10
N ASP A 23 -1.17 -23.79 -7.68
CA ASP A 23 -1.64 -23.14 -6.47
C ASP A 23 -2.73 -22.13 -6.81
N ASN A 24 -3.87 -22.27 -6.13
CA ASN A 24 -5.07 -21.46 -6.31
C ASN A 24 -5.53 -20.83 -4.99
N ILE A 25 -4.68 -20.89 -3.95
CA ILE A 25 -4.96 -20.29 -2.65
C ILE A 25 -4.38 -18.88 -2.66
N ALA A 26 -5.22 -17.88 -2.44
CA ALA A 26 -4.77 -16.50 -2.37
C ALA A 26 -4.02 -16.22 -1.05
N PRO A 27 -3.02 -15.31 -1.05
CA PRO A 27 -2.27 -14.97 0.14
C PRO A 27 -3.16 -14.37 1.23
N ALA A 28 -2.75 -14.44 2.50
CA ALA A 28 -3.37 -13.69 3.58
C ALA A 28 -2.77 -12.28 3.67
N ALA A 29 -3.57 -11.26 3.36
CA ALA A 29 -3.15 -9.85 3.43
C ALA A 29 -3.46 -9.24 4.81
N PHE A 30 -2.44 -8.74 5.50
CA PHE A 30 -2.53 -8.07 6.80
C PHE A 30 -1.99 -6.65 6.72
N CYS A 31 -2.81 -5.70 7.16
CA CYS A 31 -2.52 -4.27 7.13
C CYS A 31 -2.42 -3.69 8.54
N GLN A 32 -1.64 -2.62 8.68
CA GLN A 32 -1.59 -1.77 9.86
C GLN A 32 -1.65 -0.29 9.48
N ASN A 33 -2.27 0.51 10.35
CA ASN A 33 -2.32 1.96 10.17
C ASN A 33 -0.94 2.58 10.42
N VAL A 34 -0.66 3.68 9.72
CA VAL A 34 0.63 4.39 9.81
C VAL A 34 0.37 5.87 10.00
N THR A 35 1.26 6.56 10.72
CA THR A 35 1.26 8.03 10.82
C THR A 35 2.52 8.57 10.16
N VAL A 36 2.38 9.58 9.31
CA VAL A 36 3.48 10.26 8.62
C VAL A 36 3.37 11.77 8.82
N THR A 37 4.50 12.46 8.86
CA THR A 37 4.55 13.91 9.07
C THR A 37 5.05 14.58 7.80
N LEU A 38 4.44 15.71 7.43
CA LEU A 38 4.89 16.52 6.30
C LEU A 38 6.30 17.08 6.55
N ASN A 39 7.13 17.10 5.51
CA ASN A 39 8.42 17.79 5.49
C ASN A 39 8.24 19.30 5.21
N ALA A 40 9.33 20.07 5.29
CA ALA A 40 9.32 21.53 5.09
C ALA A 40 8.73 21.99 3.74
N SER A 41 8.73 21.11 2.73
CA SER A 41 8.13 21.37 1.42
C SER A 41 6.66 20.95 1.33
N GLY A 42 6.06 20.49 2.43
CA GLY A 42 4.66 20.04 2.48
C GLY A 42 4.43 18.64 1.92
N ASN A 43 5.42 17.74 1.98
CA ASN A 43 5.30 16.38 1.43
C ASN A 43 5.60 15.31 2.50
N ALA A 44 4.91 14.17 2.43
CA ALA A 44 5.19 12.96 3.19
C ALA A 44 5.16 11.72 2.28
N SER A 45 5.73 10.62 2.76
CA SER A 45 5.66 9.34 2.04
C SER A 45 5.53 8.15 2.98
N VAL A 46 4.95 7.08 2.47
CA VAL A 46 4.83 5.78 3.12
C VAL A 46 5.26 4.69 2.15
N THR A 47 5.78 3.59 2.68
CA THR A 47 6.15 2.40 1.93
C THR A 47 5.17 1.26 2.20
N ALA A 48 5.03 0.34 1.25
CA ALA A 48 4.22 -0.86 1.43
C ALA A 48 4.67 -1.69 2.64
N ALA A 49 5.98 -1.71 2.95
CA ALA A 49 6.52 -2.40 4.11
C ALA A 49 6.05 -1.81 5.45
N GLN A 50 5.83 -0.50 5.54
CA GLN A 50 5.32 0.13 6.76
C GLN A 50 3.85 -0.17 7.02
N VAL A 51 3.07 -0.38 5.95
CA VAL A 51 1.64 -0.70 6.02
C VAL A 51 1.41 -2.21 6.16
N ASN A 52 2.33 -3.04 5.66
CA ASN A 52 2.23 -4.49 5.74
C ASN A 52 2.44 -4.99 7.19
N ASN A 53 1.43 -5.63 7.75
CA ASN A 53 1.43 -6.19 9.10
C ASN A 53 1.67 -7.72 9.10
N GLY A 54 2.63 -8.18 8.30
CA GLY A 54 2.99 -9.60 8.25
C GLY A 54 2.11 -10.45 7.32
N SER A 55 1.70 -9.90 6.17
CA SER A 55 1.07 -10.69 5.10
C SER A 55 1.88 -11.93 4.75
N ASN A 56 1.22 -13.06 4.51
CA ASN A 56 1.89 -14.34 4.32
C ASN A 56 1.09 -15.27 3.39
N ASP A 57 1.80 -16.24 2.84
CA ASP A 57 1.25 -17.32 2.03
C ASP A 57 2.10 -18.58 2.21
N GLY A 58 1.50 -19.76 2.03
CA GLY A 58 2.18 -21.04 2.20
C GLY A 58 3.20 -21.37 1.10
N CYS A 59 3.00 -20.85 -0.11
CA CYS A 59 3.88 -20.98 -1.26
C CYS A 59 4.81 -19.77 -1.42
N GLY A 60 4.47 -18.64 -0.79
CA GLY A 60 5.32 -17.47 -0.60
C GLY A 60 4.81 -16.24 -1.34
N ILE A 61 5.35 -15.08 -0.99
CA ILE A 61 4.91 -13.78 -1.55
C ILE A 61 5.87 -13.32 -2.63
N ALA A 62 5.33 -13.00 -3.82
CA ALA A 62 6.11 -12.41 -4.91
C ALA A 62 6.20 -10.89 -4.81
N SER A 63 5.11 -10.21 -4.46
CA SER A 63 5.10 -8.75 -4.37
C SER A 63 4.09 -8.19 -3.37
N ILE A 64 4.40 -7.01 -2.84
CA ILE A 64 3.53 -6.21 -1.97
C ILE A 64 3.60 -4.77 -2.47
N SER A 65 2.46 -4.15 -2.75
CA SER A 65 2.37 -2.78 -3.28
C SER A 65 1.25 -1.99 -2.60
N LEU A 66 1.36 -0.66 -2.67
CA LEU A 66 0.30 0.27 -2.26
C LEU A 66 -0.22 1.02 -3.49
N ASP A 67 -1.50 1.36 -3.47
CA ASP A 67 -2.14 2.25 -4.46
C ASP A 67 -1.65 3.70 -4.36
N GLN A 68 -1.26 4.14 -3.15
CA GLN A 68 -0.71 5.46 -2.91
C GLN A 68 0.44 5.43 -1.89
N THR A 69 1.53 6.14 -2.22
CA THR A 69 2.76 6.19 -1.40
C THR A 69 3.21 7.60 -1.03
N SER A 70 2.67 8.62 -1.68
CA SER A 70 3.02 10.04 -1.46
C SER A 70 1.82 10.83 -0.98
N PHE A 71 2.06 11.79 -0.09
CA PHE A 71 1.05 12.67 0.46
C PHE A 71 1.54 14.12 0.49
N ASP A 72 0.61 15.07 0.37
CA ASP A 72 0.90 16.50 0.48
C ASP A 72 -0.02 17.24 1.48
N CYS A 73 0.12 18.56 1.57
CA CYS A 73 -0.69 19.41 2.46
C CYS A 73 -2.22 19.29 2.24
N SER A 74 -2.69 18.92 1.04
CA SER A 74 -4.11 18.74 0.76
C SER A 74 -4.67 17.45 1.40
N GLN A 75 -3.79 16.56 1.83
CA GLN A 75 -4.09 15.23 2.35
C GLN A 75 -3.82 15.12 3.86
N VAL A 76 -3.72 16.24 4.57
CA VAL A 76 -3.63 16.25 6.04
C VAL A 76 -4.87 15.58 6.65
N GLY A 77 -4.66 14.67 7.61
CA GLY A 77 -5.71 13.84 8.20
C GLY A 77 -5.63 12.38 7.77
N ALA A 78 -6.76 11.67 7.88
CA ALA A 78 -6.83 10.24 7.60
C ALA A 78 -7.02 9.97 6.09
N ASN A 79 -6.12 9.18 5.49
CA ASN A 79 -6.20 8.73 4.11
C ASN A 79 -6.27 7.21 4.09
N THR A 80 -7.22 6.64 3.35
CA THR A 80 -7.29 5.18 3.18
C THR A 80 -6.42 4.77 2.01
N VAL A 81 -5.54 3.79 2.22
CA VAL A 81 -4.72 3.17 1.18
C VAL A 81 -5.02 1.68 1.10
N THR A 82 -4.82 1.11 -0.07
CA THR A 82 -5.01 -0.32 -0.36
C THR A 82 -3.66 -0.99 -0.55
N LEU A 83 -3.35 -1.95 0.31
CA LEU A 83 -2.23 -2.87 0.15
C LEU A 83 -2.66 -4.03 -0.73
N THR A 84 -1.90 -4.30 -1.79
CA THR A 84 -2.07 -5.47 -2.66
C THR A 84 -0.92 -6.43 -2.44
N VAL A 85 -1.25 -7.71 -2.19
CA VAL A 85 -0.30 -8.79 -1.94
C VAL A 85 -0.50 -9.84 -3.03
N THR A 86 0.57 -10.19 -3.73
CA THR A 86 0.55 -11.21 -4.79
C THR A 86 1.52 -12.33 -4.43
N ASP A 87 1.07 -13.59 -4.48
CA ASP A 87 1.91 -14.76 -4.24
C ASP A 87 2.79 -15.11 -5.47
N THR A 88 3.64 -16.13 -5.35
CA THR A 88 4.51 -16.60 -6.44
C THR A 88 3.77 -17.23 -7.63
N ASN A 89 2.49 -17.55 -7.44
CA ASN A 89 1.64 -18.25 -8.38
C ASN A 89 0.64 -17.31 -9.08
N GLY A 90 0.63 -16.03 -8.69
CA GLY A 90 -0.18 -14.96 -9.25
C GLY A 90 -1.54 -14.77 -8.56
N ASN A 91 -1.81 -15.45 -7.45
CA ASN A 91 -3.02 -15.18 -6.68
C ASN A 91 -2.85 -13.87 -5.88
N VAL A 92 -3.93 -13.12 -5.76
CA VAL A 92 -3.92 -11.75 -5.22
C VAL A 92 -4.91 -11.63 -4.07
N SER A 93 -4.47 -10.95 -3.02
CA SER A 93 -5.33 -10.47 -1.92
C SER A 93 -5.05 -9.01 -1.62
N THR A 94 -6.03 -8.33 -1.02
CA THR A 94 -5.91 -6.93 -0.63
C THR A 94 -6.35 -6.70 0.81
N CYS A 95 -5.82 -5.66 1.44
CA CYS A 95 -6.33 -5.11 2.68
C CYS A 95 -6.21 -3.58 2.66
N THR A 96 -6.99 -2.89 3.49
CA THR A 96 -6.96 -1.43 3.60
C THR A 96 -6.31 -0.99 4.90
N ALA A 97 -5.60 0.12 4.88
CA ALA A 97 -5.05 0.78 6.05
C ALA A 97 -5.31 2.29 6.03
N THR A 98 -5.33 2.91 7.20
CA THR A 98 -5.35 4.36 7.34
C THR A 98 -3.94 4.90 7.48
N VAL A 99 -3.55 5.80 6.58
CA VAL A 99 -2.36 6.66 6.69
C VAL A 99 -2.80 8.02 7.23
N THR A 100 -2.40 8.33 8.45
CA THR A 100 -2.66 9.63 9.08
C THR A 100 -1.51 10.58 8.76
N VAL A 101 -1.80 11.63 7.99
CA VAL A 101 -0.83 12.68 7.63
C VAL A 101 -0.96 13.83 8.62
N VAL A 102 0.15 14.22 9.24
CA VAL A 102 0.21 15.28 10.25
C VAL A 102 1.04 16.45 9.73
N ASP A 103 0.51 17.66 9.87
CA ASP A 103 1.25 18.90 9.68
C ASP A 103 1.71 19.45 11.05
N ASN A 104 3.02 19.55 11.23
CA ASN A 104 3.66 20.11 12.43
C ASN A 104 4.49 21.38 12.12
N ILE A 105 4.33 21.96 10.93
CA ILE A 105 5.12 23.11 10.49
C ILE A 105 4.36 24.39 10.79
N ALA A 106 4.89 25.18 11.71
CA ALA A 106 4.29 26.48 12.04
C ALA A 106 4.47 27.48 10.88
N PRO A 107 3.45 28.30 10.57
CA PRO A 107 3.60 29.37 9.59
C PRO A 107 4.46 30.52 10.13
N THR A 108 5.18 31.20 9.25
CA THR A 108 5.90 32.44 9.58
C THR A 108 4.98 33.64 9.38
N ALA A 109 4.64 34.35 10.46
CA ALA A 109 3.89 35.60 10.36
C ALA A 109 4.79 36.73 9.87
N LEU A 110 4.49 37.30 8.70
CA LEU A 110 5.15 38.49 8.16
C LEU A 110 4.31 39.73 8.43
N CYS A 111 4.56 40.38 9.56
CA CYS A 111 3.88 41.62 9.91
C CYS A 111 4.49 42.81 9.16
N GLN A 112 3.64 43.74 8.73
CA GLN A 112 4.06 45.02 8.15
C GLN A 112 3.60 46.16 9.04
N ASN A 113 4.51 47.08 9.34
CA ASN A 113 4.13 48.32 10.00
C ASN A 113 3.31 49.15 9.03
N VAL A 114 2.11 49.54 9.45
CA VAL A 114 1.27 50.50 8.74
C VAL A 114 1.21 51.78 9.53
N THR A 115 1.54 52.90 8.88
CA THR A 115 1.32 54.23 9.41
C THR A 115 -0.05 54.70 8.93
N VAL A 116 -0.98 54.86 9.86
CA VAL A 116 -2.31 55.39 9.58
C VAL A 116 -2.33 56.85 10.00
N ASN A 117 -2.65 57.74 9.04
CA ASN A 117 -2.83 59.15 9.35
C ASN A 117 -4.26 59.37 9.84
N LEU A 118 -4.38 60.04 10.98
CA LEU A 118 -5.69 60.46 11.50
C LEU A 118 -6.14 61.73 10.78
N ASP A 119 -7.44 61.83 10.51
CA ASP A 119 -8.05 63.09 10.09
C ASP A 119 -8.17 64.07 11.27
N ALA A 120 -8.59 65.31 10.99
CA ALA A 120 -8.72 66.36 11.99
C ALA A 120 -9.76 66.04 13.10
N ASN A 121 -10.60 65.02 12.91
CA ASN A 121 -11.59 64.55 13.88
C ASN A 121 -11.09 63.33 14.66
N GLY A 122 -9.84 62.89 14.46
CA GLY A 122 -9.26 61.72 15.12
C GLY A 122 -9.62 60.38 14.49
N ASN A 123 -10.19 60.36 13.28
CA ASN A 123 -10.53 59.12 12.59
C ASN A 123 -9.39 58.67 11.67
N ALA A 124 -9.06 57.39 11.75
CA ALA A 124 -8.19 56.69 10.81
C ALA A 124 -8.86 56.55 9.43
N ARG A 125 -8.09 56.73 8.35
CA ARG A 125 -8.47 56.32 6.97
C ARG A 125 -7.51 55.28 6.43
#